data_AF-A0A968VQG1-F1
#
_entry.id   AF-A0A968VQG1-F1
#
_cell.length_a   1.000
_cell.length_b   1.000
_cell.length_c   1.000
_cell.angle_alpha   90.00
_cell.angle_beta   90.00
_cell.angle_gamma   90.00
#
_symmetry.space_group_name_H-M   'P 1'
#
loop_
_entity.id
_entity.type
_entity.pdbx_description
1 polymer ?
#
loop_
_entity_poly.entity_id
_entity_poly.type
_entity_poly.pdbx_seq_one_letter_code
_entity_poly.pdbx_strand_id
1 'polypeptide(L)'
;MGMTTIEWTSYRRPDGTVVPGYSFNPWRGCTKVSAGCRHCYAESLSGRNPAVLGVWGPRGSRPIAAESYWRQPLAWNAEAGRMGERRRVFCASLADVFEGPESMPVDAHDAVENARWRLYQLIVETPHLDWLLLTKRPQHILAMLPERWAQQEMPPNVWIGVSIEDQSTANARIPYLRQVPARVRFVSCEPLLGPVNLHEAGAIEDVGPTWADANSLIDWVIVGGESGSQARPMHPHWARSLRDQCVRANIPFFFKQWGSWAPDCLCATKRPCATMERPQPGGAGVMFHCGKKAAGRMLDSQLWDDLPLGGGVSPRRALMELREGQWYQLPSRQWVRASCVDAPATNSFRGPILEVYGVDVTGSDGYKAIGALYIYHDGTLTATGTYTWETWTVADLCEATPDEAEAQTRRVVGLP
;
A
#
# COMPACT_ATOMS: atom_id res chain seq x y z
N MET A 1 -24.35 -13.73 2.22
CA MET A 1 -22.97 -13.98 2.72
C MET A 1 -22.21 -12.67 2.74
N GLY A 2 -21.53 -12.35 3.84
CA GLY A 2 -20.95 -11.04 4.18
C GLY A 2 -19.67 -10.65 3.44
N MET A 3 -19.65 -10.77 2.10
CA MET A 3 -18.59 -10.19 1.29
C MET A 3 -18.59 -8.67 1.44
N THR A 4 -17.42 -8.07 1.60
CA THR A 4 -17.29 -6.62 1.74
C THR A 4 -16.99 -5.95 0.41
N THR A 5 -17.39 -4.69 0.28
CA THR A 5 -16.98 -3.83 -0.85
C THR A 5 -15.66 -3.13 -0.58
N ILE A 6 -14.98 -3.43 0.52
CA ILE A 6 -13.68 -2.83 0.87
C ILE A 6 -12.61 -3.44 -0.04
N GLU A 7 -12.20 -2.68 -1.04
CA GLU A 7 -11.48 -3.16 -2.21
C GLU A 7 -10.11 -3.76 -1.87
N TRP A 8 -9.42 -3.21 -0.86
CA TRP A 8 -8.12 -3.72 -0.42
C TRP A 8 -8.20 -5.06 0.29
N THR A 9 -9.38 -5.62 0.53
CA THR A 9 -9.53 -7.01 1.00
C THR A 9 -9.64 -8.01 -0.14
N SER A 10 -9.90 -7.54 -1.37
CA SER A 10 -10.15 -8.41 -2.52
C SER A 10 -8.87 -9.04 -3.06
N TYR A 11 -8.91 -10.31 -3.42
CA TYR A 11 -7.78 -11.00 -4.04
C TYR A 11 -8.06 -11.20 -5.53
N ARG A 12 -7.05 -11.02 -6.39
CA ARG A 12 -7.17 -11.28 -7.82
C ARG A 12 -6.54 -12.64 -8.14
N ARG A 13 -7.32 -13.53 -8.73
CA ARG A 13 -6.86 -14.82 -9.24
C ARG A 13 -6.00 -14.64 -10.51
N PRO A 14 -5.16 -15.62 -10.86
CA PRO A 14 -4.36 -15.58 -12.08
C PRO A 14 -5.17 -15.38 -13.37
N ASP A 15 -6.43 -15.84 -13.39
CA ASP A 15 -7.38 -15.66 -14.51
C ASP A 15 -7.97 -14.24 -14.60
N GLY A 16 -7.54 -13.32 -13.72
CA GLY A 16 -8.02 -11.95 -13.65
C GLY A 16 -9.27 -11.75 -12.78
N THR A 17 -9.90 -12.82 -12.30
CA THR A 17 -11.10 -12.74 -11.45
C THR A 17 -10.79 -12.06 -10.12
N VAL A 18 -11.60 -11.06 -9.77
CA VAL A 18 -11.52 -10.40 -8.45
C VAL A 18 -12.47 -11.10 -7.49
N VAL A 19 -11.90 -11.72 -6.46
CA VAL A 19 -12.63 -12.36 -5.36
C VAL A 19 -12.72 -11.36 -4.20
N PRO A 20 -13.93 -10.93 -3.79
CA PRO A 20 -14.09 -10.03 -2.66
C PRO A 20 -13.61 -10.66 -1.35
N GLY A 21 -13.04 -9.84 -0.46
CA GLY A 21 -12.75 -10.25 0.91
C GLY A 21 -13.98 -10.11 1.82
N TYR A 22 -13.72 -10.09 3.12
CA TYR A 22 -14.76 -9.98 4.15
C TYR A 22 -14.50 -8.80 5.08
N SER A 23 -15.53 -8.39 5.81
CA SER A 23 -15.37 -7.52 6.98
C SER A 23 -16.07 -8.15 8.17
N PHE A 24 -15.40 -8.09 9.31
CA PHE A 24 -15.90 -8.59 10.59
C PHE A 24 -15.81 -7.48 11.64
N ASN A 25 -16.81 -7.41 12.50
CA ASN A 25 -16.93 -6.40 13.56
C ASN A 25 -17.35 -7.10 14.86
N PRO A 26 -16.43 -7.39 15.79
CA PRO A 26 -16.74 -8.05 17.06
C PRO A 26 -17.68 -7.21 17.94
N TRP A 27 -17.57 -5.89 17.84
CA TRP A 27 -18.51 -4.89 18.35
C TRP A 27 -18.63 -3.74 17.35
N ARG A 28 -19.48 -2.76 17.66
CA ARG A 28 -19.68 -1.54 16.87
C ARG A 28 -19.56 -0.31 17.78
N GLY A 29 -19.00 0.77 17.26
CA GLY A 29 -18.76 2.00 18.01
C GLY A 29 -17.29 2.17 18.39
N CYS A 30 -16.84 3.42 18.35
CA CYS A 30 -15.59 3.88 18.96
C CYS A 30 -15.66 5.40 19.19
N THR A 31 -14.69 5.92 19.95
CA THR A 31 -14.54 7.36 20.18
C THR A 31 -13.62 8.02 19.16
N LYS A 32 -13.92 9.26 18.78
CA LYS A 32 -13.09 10.05 17.84
C LYS A 32 -11.79 10.46 18.51
N VAL A 33 -10.65 10.31 17.82
CA VAL A 33 -9.31 10.61 18.36
C VAL A 33 -8.44 11.48 17.44
N SER A 34 -8.88 11.74 16.21
CA SER A 34 -8.11 12.52 15.23
C SER A 34 -9.01 13.24 14.22
N ALA A 35 -8.39 14.11 13.42
CA ALA A 35 -9.05 14.85 12.36
C ALA A 35 -9.75 13.94 11.33
N GLY A 36 -9.23 12.73 11.07
CA GLY A 36 -9.86 11.75 10.18
C GLY A 36 -11.16 11.17 10.71
N CYS A 37 -11.41 11.23 12.03
CA CYS A 37 -12.68 10.79 12.60
C CYS A 37 -13.80 11.84 12.47
N ARG A 38 -13.50 13.07 12.04
CA ARG A 38 -14.47 14.18 12.05
C ARG A 38 -15.74 13.85 11.25
N HIS A 39 -15.59 13.32 10.04
CA HIS A 39 -16.69 12.96 9.13
C HIS A 39 -16.81 11.43 8.96
N CYS A 40 -16.73 10.69 10.07
CA CYS A 40 -16.73 9.23 10.06
C CYS A 40 -18.02 8.65 9.45
N TYR A 41 -17.88 7.81 8.42
CA TYR A 41 -19.02 7.14 7.79
C TYR A 41 -19.73 6.18 8.75
N ALA A 42 -18.99 5.51 9.64
CA ALA A 42 -19.55 4.53 10.57
C ALA A 42 -20.48 5.19 11.60
N GLU A 43 -20.10 6.35 12.13
CA GLU A 43 -20.96 7.19 12.96
C GLU A 43 -22.20 7.67 12.18
N SER A 44 -22.02 8.09 10.93
CA SER A 44 -23.15 8.51 10.07
C SER A 44 -24.15 7.37 9.82
N LEU A 45 -23.66 6.12 9.68
CA LEU A 45 -24.51 4.93 9.57
C LEU A 45 -25.23 4.65 10.89
N SER A 46 -24.53 4.77 12.02
CA SER A 46 -25.11 4.63 13.36
C SER A 46 -26.24 5.64 13.60
N GLY A 47 -26.08 6.90 13.20
CA GLY A 47 -27.14 7.91 13.31
C GLY A 47 -28.41 7.54 12.53
N ARG A 48 -28.32 6.72 11.47
CA ARG A 48 -29.46 6.22 10.69
C ARG A 48 -30.06 4.95 11.27
N ASN A 49 -29.29 4.16 12.01
CA ASN A 49 -29.74 2.89 12.61
C ASN A 49 -29.12 2.66 14.00
N PRO A 50 -29.45 3.52 14.99
CA PRO A 50 -28.82 3.47 16.30
C PRO A 50 -29.24 2.24 17.10
N ALA A 51 -30.41 1.66 16.82
CA ALA A 51 -30.89 0.45 17.48
C ALA A 51 -30.02 -0.78 17.17
N VAL A 52 -29.45 -0.86 15.97
CA VAL A 52 -28.62 -2.00 15.53
C VAL A 52 -27.13 -1.71 15.69
N LEU A 53 -26.70 -0.50 15.34
CA LEU A 53 -25.29 -0.12 15.31
C LEU A 53 -24.81 0.50 16.63
N GLY A 54 -25.73 0.89 17.52
CA GLY A 54 -25.42 1.61 18.73
C GLY A 54 -25.26 3.11 18.49
N VAL A 55 -24.88 3.83 19.53
CA VAL A 55 -24.59 5.27 19.49
C VAL A 55 -23.07 5.45 19.53
N TRP A 56 -22.52 6.30 18.67
CA TRP A 56 -21.07 6.53 18.61
C TRP A 56 -20.56 7.47 19.73
N GLY A 57 -19.25 7.40 19.99
CA GLY A 57 -18.58 8.33 20.89
C GLY A 57 -18.39 7.84 22.33
N PRO A 58 -17.90 8.73 23.22
CA PRO A 58 -17.44 8.36 24.56
C PRO A 58 -18.58 8.04 25.53
N ARG A 59 -19.78 8.59 25.28
CA ARG A 59 -21.03 8.26 26.00
C ARG A 59 -21.98 7.41 25.14
N GLY A 60 -21.43 6.83 24.07
CA GLY A 60 -22.18 5.99 23.15
C GLY A 60 -22.47 4.62 23.73
N SER A 61 -22.72 3.63 22.87
CA SER A 61 -22.78 2.22 23.25
C SER A 61 -21.74 1.41 22.46
N ARG A 62 -21.49 0.17 22.87
CA ARG A 62 -20.63 -0.78 22.15
C ARG A 62 -21.37 -2.10 21.91
N PRO A 63 -22.38 -2.15 21.02
CA PRO A 63 -23.15 -3.38 20.81
C PRO A 63 -22.25 -4.51 20.31
N ILE A 64 -22.25 -5.64 21.03
CA ILE A 64 -21.50 -6.84 20.67
C ILE A 64 -22.17 -7.55 19.50
N ALA A 65 -21.39 -8.15 18.60
CA ALA A 65 -21.91 -8.96 17.51
C ALA A 65 -22.72 -10.18 18.00
N ALA A 66 -23.81 -10.49 17.31
CA ALA A 66 -24.62 -11.68 17.58
C ALA A 66 -23.84 -12.98 17.28
N GLU A 67 -24.18 -14.06 17.98
CA GLU A 67 -23.55 -15.38 17.84
C GLU A 67 -23.53 -15.91 16.39
N SER A 68 -24.58 -15.67 15.62
CA SER A 68 -24.64 -16.07 14.21
C SER A 68 -23.59 -15.37 13.35
N TYR A 69 -23.19 -14.14 13.72
CA TYR A 69 -22.15 -13.39 13.02
C TYR A 69 -20.75 -13.92 13.36
N TRP A 70 -20.51 -14.28 14.63
CA TRP A 70 -19.25 -14.91 15.08
C TRP A 70 -18.94 -16.25 14.38
N ARG A 71 -19.95 -16.96 13.88
CA ARG A 71 -19.76 -18.21 13.13
C ARG A 71 -19.35 -17.99 11.67
N GLN A 72 -19.50 -16.79 11.12
CA GLN A 72 -19.23 -16.55 9.70
C GLN A 72 -17.75 -16.73 9.34
N PRO A 73 -16.77 -16.23 10.13
CA PRO A 73 -15.36 -16.44 9.80
C PRO A 73 -14.95 -17.90 9.80
N LEU A 74 -15.53 -18.76 10.64
CA LEU A 74 -15.28 -20.21 10.60
C LEU A 74 -15.71 -20.82 9.25
N ALA A 75 -16.88 -20.43 8.73
CA ALA A 75 -17.35 -20.87 7.42
C ALA A 75 -16.47 -20.31 6.27
N TRP A 76 -16.05 -19.05 6.36
CA TRP A 76 -15.14 -18.44 5.37
C TRP A 76 -13.78 -19.13 5.36
N ASN A 77 -13.27 -19.50 6.54
CA ASN A 77 -12.00 -20.20 6.69
C ASN A 77 -12.06 -21.62 6.09
N ALA A 78 -13.13 -22.38 6.38
CA ALA A 78 -13.34 -23.70 5.81
C ALA A 78 -13.39 -23.65 4.28
N GLU A 79 -14.08 -22.67 3.73
CA GLU A 79 -14.16 -22.44 2.28
C GLU A 79 -12.81 -22.04 1.68
N ALA A 80 -12.08 -21.12 2.30
CA ALA A 80 -10.75 -20.71 1.85
C ALA A 80 -9.77 -21.90 1.87
N GLY A 81 -9.79 -22.71 2.93
CA GLY A 81 -8.99 -23.93 3.04
C GLY A 81 -9.32 -24.95 1.95
N ARG A 82 -10.60 -25.18 1.67
CA ARG A 82 -11.06 -26.08 0.60
C ARG A 82 -10.59 -25.63 -0.79
N MET A 83 -10.52 -24.33 -1.02
CA MET A 83 -10.08 -23.74 -2.29
C MET A 83 -8.56 -23.57 -2.39
N GLY A 84 -7.80 -23.84 -1.32
CA GLY A 84 -6.36 -23.55 -1.27
C GLY A 84 -6.03 -22.06 -1.35
N GLU A 85 -6.98 -21.20 -0.99
CA GLU A 85 -6.84 -19.74 -1.08
C GLU A 85 -6.56 -19.15 0.32
N ARG A 86 -5.88 -17.99 0.36
CA ARG A 86 -5.87 -17.11 1.53
C ARG A 86 -6.81 -15.94 1.28
N ARG A 87 -7.85 -15.79 2.12
CA ARG A 87 -8.83 -14.71 2.01
C ARG A 87 -8.62 -13.67 3.10
N ARG A 88 -8.90 -12.40 2.82
CA ARG A 88 -8.67 -11.32 3.79
C ARG A 88 -9.94 -10.90 4.50
N VAL A 89 -9.80 -10.59 5.79
CA VAL A 89 -10.87 -10.09 6.66
C VAL A 89 -10.44 -8.77 7.27
N PHE A 90 -11.17 -7.69 6.94
CA PHE A 90 -10.94 -6.40 7.59
C PHE A 90 -11.70 -6.31 8.92
N CYS A 91 -10.95 -6.12 10.01
CA CYS A 91 -11.48 -6.06 11.37
C CYS A 91 -10.89 -4.85 12.12
N ALA A 92 -11.64 -3.82 12.49
CA ALA A 92 -13.07 -3.64 12.34
C ALA A 92 -13.35 -2.40 11.48
N SER A 93 -14.36 -2.49 10.61
CA SER A 93 -14.82 -1.36 9.80
C SER A 93 -15.72 -0.40 10.56
N LEU A 94 -16.31 -0.86 11.66
CA LEU A 94 -17.28 -0.13 12.48
C LEU A 94 -16.85 -0.06 13.96
N ALA A 95 -15.59 -0.35 14.27
CA ALA A 95 -15.01 -0.25 15.60
C ALA A 95 -13.49 -0.02 15.49
N ASP A 96 -12.82 0.12 16.63
CA ASP A 96 -11.35 0.11 16.73
C ASP A 96 -10.97 -0.99 17.71
N VAL A 97 -10.31 -2.04 17.23
CA VAL A 97 -9.96 -3.23 18.03
C VAL A 97 -9.05 -2.87 19.21
N PHE A 98 -8.35 -1.74 19.15
CA PHE A 98 -7.44 -1.26 20.19
C PHE A 98 -7.98 -0.01 20.91
N GLU A 99 -9.30 0.17 20.92
CA GLU A 99 -9.95 1.13 21.82
C GLU A 99 -9.74 0.72 23.28
N GLY A 100 -9.25 1.65 24.10
CA GLY A 100 -9.03 1.43 25.53
C GLY A 100 -10.20 1.92 26.40
N PRO A 101 -10.30 1.41 27.64
CA PRO A 101 -11.40 1.70 28.57
C PRO A 101 -11.54 3.19 28.87
N GLU A 102 -10.46 3.96 28.79
CA GLU A 102 -10.45 5.41 28.98
C GLU A 102 -11.28 6.18 27.94
N SER A 103 -11.60 5.55 26.81
CA SER A 103 -12.30 6.18 25.69
C SER A 103 -13.70 5.62 25.44
N MET A 104 -14.19 4.69 26.25
CA MET A 104 -15.51 4.07 26.09
C MET A 104 -16.32 4.08 27.41
N PRO A 105 -17.65 3.94 27.35
CA PRO A 105 -18.51 3.84 28.54
C PRO A 105 -18.10 2.71 29.48
N VAL A 106 -18.20 2.94 30.80
CA VAL A 106 -17.79 1.96 31.83
C VAL A 106 -18.56 0.64 31.72
N ASP A 107 -19.85 0.70 31.40
CA ASP A 107 -20.71 -0.48 31.20
C ASP A 107 -20.33 -1.31 29.97
N ALA A 108 -19.50 -0.77 29.06
CA ALA A 108 -19.01 -1.48 27.89
C ALA A 108 -17.67 -2.21 28.12
N HIS A 109 -16.94 -1.92 29.20
CA HIS A 109 -15.56 -2.38 29.40
C HIS A 109 -15.44 -3.90 29.32
N ASP A 110 -16.17 -4.61 30.17
CA ASP A 110 -16.11 -6.08 30.22
C ASP A 110 -16.59 -6.73 28.92
N ALA A 111 -17.65 -6.18 28.30
CA ALA A 111 -18.21 -6.74 27.07
C ALA A 111 -17.25 -6.60 25.88
N VAL A 112 -16.60 -5.44 25.75
CA VAL A 112 -15.61 -5.19 24.70
C VAL A 112 -14.36 -6.02 24.94
N GLU A 113 -13.88 -6.11 26.18
CA GLU A 113 -12.69 -6.90 26.50
C GLU A 113 -12.92 -8.40 26.21
N ASN A 114 -14.05 -8.96 26.65
CA ASN A 114 -14.41 -10.34 26.33
C ASN A 114 -14.54 -10.57 24.81
N ALA A 115 -15.11 -9.62 24.08
CA ALA A 115 -15.21 -9.70 22.62
C ALA A 115 -13.83 -9.61 21.93
N ARG A 116 -12.89 -8.83 22.47
CA ARG A 116 -11.52 -8.72 21.98
C ARG A 116 -10.77 -10.05 22.15
N TRP A 117 -10.85 -10.67 23.32
CA TRP A 117 -10.24 -11.99 23.55
C TRP A 117 -10.85 -13.09 22.68
N ARG A 118 -12.18 -13.06 22.51
CA ARG A 118 -12.87 -13.97 21.59
C ARG A 118 -12.43 -13.76 20.14
N LEU A 119 -12.19 -12.52 19.71
CA LEU A 119 -11.64 -12.24 18.38
C LEU A 119 -10.26 -12.87 18.23
N TYR A 120 -9.37 -12.76 19.23
CA TYR A 120 -8.04 -13.37 19.16
C TYR A 120 -8.10 -14.90 19.04
N GLN A 121 -9.01 -15.55 19.77
CA GLN A 121 -9.26 -16.99 19.61
C GLN A 121 -9.74 -17.32 18.18
N LEU A 122 -10.71 -16.55 17.66
CA LEU A 122 -11.23 -16.74 16.31
C LEU A 122 -10.15 -16.59 15.23
N ILE A 123 -9.22 -15.64 15.40
CA ILE A 123 -8.08 -15.43 14.50
C ILE A 123 -7.19 -16.68 14.45
N VAL A 124 -6.91 -17.30 15.61
CA VAL A 124 -6.11 -18.54 15.69
C VAL A 124 -6.84 -19.70 15.03
N GLU A 125 -8.15 -19.81 15.23
CA GLU A 125 -9.01 -20.84 14.65
C GLU A 125 -9.23 -20.69 13.13
N THR A 126 -8.79 -19.57 12.54
CA THR A 126 -9.01 -19.27 11.12
C THR A 126 -7.71 -19.01 10.33
N PRO A 127 -6.80 -20.00 10.24
CA PRO A 127 -5.47 -19.82 9.65
C PRO A 127 -5.45 -19.55 8.13
N HIS A 128 -6.54 -19.84 7.42
CA HIS A 128 -6.70 -19.53 5.98
C HIS A 128 -7.22 -18.11 5.75
N LEU A 129 -7.50 -17.36 6.83
CA LEU A 129 -7.93 -15.97 6.77
C LEU A 129 -6.82 -15.04 7.25
N ASP A 130 -6.43 -14.09 6.41
CA ASP A 130 -5.54 -12.98 6.76
C ASP A 130 -6.36 -11.84 7.38
N TRP A 131 -6.15 -11.58 8.67
CA TRP A 131 -6.89 -10.60 9.46
C TRP A 131 -6.18 -9.24 9.48
N LEU A 132 -6.82 -8.23 8.89
CA LEU A 132 -6.32 -6.87 8.82
C LEU A 132 -6.90 -6.06 9.98
N LEU A 133 -6.09 -5.85 11.02
CA LEU A 133 -6.43 -5.03 12.19
C LEU A 133 -5.91 -3.61 12.01
N LEU A 134 -6.81 -2.64 11.83
CA LEU A 134 -6.46 -1.23 11.61
C LEU A 134 -6.90 -0.36 12.79
N THR A 135 -6.02 0.48 13.30
CA THR A 135 -6.30 1.37 14.45
C THR A 135 -5.81 2.79 14.29
N LYS A 136 -6.39 3.69 15.08
CA LYS A 136 -5.93 5.08 15.26
C LYS A 136 -5.21 5.29 16.60
N ARG A 137 -5.08 4.22 17.41
CA ARG A 137 -4.53 4.21 18.77
C ARG A 137 -3.39 3.19 18.90
N PRO A 138 -2.34 3.30 18.07
CA PRO A 138 -1.33 2.25 18.03
C PRO A 138 -0.53 2.09 19.33
N GLN A 139 -0.53 3.10 20.20
CA GLN A 139 0.09 3.03 21.51
C GLN A 139 -0.52 1.95 22.42
N HIS A 140 -1.73 1.48 22.13
CA HIS A 140 -2.37 0.41 22.89
C HIS A 140 -2.08 -1.00 22.36
N ILE A 141 -1.52 -1.15 21.15
CA ILE A 141 -1.44 -2.45 20.47
C ILE A 141 -0.73 -3.48 21.36
N LEU A 142 0.53 -3.22 21.74
CA LEU A 142 1.32 -4.19 22.50
C LEU A 142 0.71 -4.53 23.86
N ALA A 143 0.05 -3.58 24.52
CA ALA A 143 -0.58 -3.77 25.82
C ALA A 143 -1.90 -4.57 25.76
N MET A 144 -2.56 -4.60 24.61
CA MET A 144 -3.87 -5.24 24.42
C MET A 144 -3.79 -6.54 23.59
N LEU A 145 -2.60 -6.93 23.14
CA LEU A 145 -2.36 -8.20 22.48
C LEU A 145 -2.17 -9.32 23.53
N PRO A 146 -2.42 -10.59 23.17
CA PRO A 146 -1.96 -11.72 23.96
C PRO A 146 -0.45 -11.62 24.20
N GLU A 147 0.01 -11.87 25.43
CA GLU A 147 1.41 -11.69 25.83
C GLU A 147 2.39 -12.40 24.88
N ARG A 148 2.09 -13.66 24.51
CA ARG A 148 2.89 -14.43 23.55
C ARG A 148 3.00 -13.74 22.18
N TRP A 149 1.92 -13.13 21.70
CA TRP A 149 1.94 -12.41 20.41
C TRP A 149 2.83 -11.17 20.49
N ALA A 150 2.80 -10.45 21.62
CA ALA A 150 3.68 -9.31 21.84
C ALA A 150 5.16 -9.72 21.95
N GLN A 151 5.45 -10.93 22.44
CA GLN A 151 6.79 -11.52 22.58
C GLN A 151 7.28 -12.30 21.34
N GLN A 152 6.84 -11.90 20.14
CA GLN A 152 7.24 -12.45 18.82
C GLN A 152 6.57 -13.76 18.39
N GLU A 153 5.56 -14.28 19.08
CA GLU A 153 4.73 -15.41 18.62
C GLU A 153 3.42 -14.96 17.96
N MET A 154 3.42 -13.81 17.27
CA MET A 154 2.23 -13.31 16.58
C MET A 154 1.86 -14.26 15.42
N PRO A 155 0.59 -14.69 15.29
CA PRO A 155 0.19 -15.56 14.20
C PRO A 155 0.47 -14.92 12.84
N PRO A 156 0.97 -15.67 11.84
CA PRO A 156 1.36 -15.12 10.55
C PRO A 156 0.18 -14.58 9.74
N ASN A 157 -1.04 -14.95 10.12
CA ASN A 157 -2.29 -14.48 9.53
C ASN A 157 -2.84 -13.20 10.20
N VAL A 158 -2.07 -12.53 11.06
CA VAL A 158 -2.40 -11.23 11.65
C VAL A 158 -1.60 -10.13 10.98
N TRP A 159 -2.30 -9.19 10.36
CA TRP A 159 -1.75 -7.98 9.75
C TRP A 159 -2.18 -6.80 10.61
N ILE A 160 -1.23 -5.97 11.02
CA ILE A 160 -1.49 -4.81 11.88
C ILE A 160 -1.24 -3.55 11.11
N GLY A 161 -2.14 -2.58 11.22
CA GLY A 161 -1.96 -1.31 10.57
C GLY A 161 -2.47 -0.14 11.37
N VAL A 162 -2.00 1.03 10.94
CA VAL A 162 -2.38 2.31 11.55
C VAL A 162 -3.00 3.23 10.50
N SER A 163 -4.06 3.92 10.87
CA SER A 163 -4.56 5.02 10.05
C SER A 163 -3.73 6.28 10.32
N ILE A 164 -3.39 7.04 9.29
CA ILE A 164 -2.75 8.36 9.39
C ILE A 164 -3.46 9.31 8.43
N GLU A 165 -3.50 10.58 8.79
CA GLU A 165 -4.19 11.60 8.00
C GLU A 165 -3.22 12.64 7.41
N ASP A 166 -2.06 12.83 8.02
CA ASP A 166 -1.07 13.86 7.70
C ASP A 166 0.30 13.52 8.33
N GLN A 167 1.32 14.35 8.09
CA GLN A 167 2.66 14.14 8.66
C GLN A 167 2.66 14.04 10.20
N SER A 168 1.85 14.83 10.89
CA SER A 168 1.82 14.82 12.36
C SER A 168 1.36 13.48 12.89
N THR A 169 0.30 12.92 12.30
CA THR A 169 -0.21 11.61 12.67
C THR A 169 0.69 10.47 12.18
N ALA A 170 1.39 10.65 11.06
CA ALA A 170 2.44 9.74 10.59
C ALA A 170 3.57 9.61 11.62
N ASN A 171 4.17 10.74 12.01
CA ASN A 171 5.25 10.80 12.99
C ASN A 171 4.84 10.24 14.36
N ALA A 172 3.59 10.42 14.76
CA ALA A 172 3.10 9.92 16.03
C ALA A 172 2.80 8.40 16.02
N ARG A 173 2.33 7.84 14.90
CA ARG A 173 1.74 6.50 14.85
C ARG A 173 2.66 5.42 14.27
N ILE A 174 3.47 5.75 13.26
CA ILE A 174 4.38 4.80 12.63
C ILE A 174 5.43 4.24 13.62
N PRO A 175 6.01 5.03 14.54
CA PRO A 175 6.94 4.49 15.54
C PRO A 175 6.35 3.39 16.43
N TYR A 176 5.06 3.48 16.77
CA TYR A 176 4.37 2.40 17.50
C TYR A 176 4.17 1.16 16.61
N LEU A 177 3.77 1.35 15.35
CA LEU A 177 3.56 0.24 14.41
C LEU A 177 4.83 -0.61 14.22
N ARG A 178 6.00 0.06 14.12
CA ARG A 178 7.31 -0.61 13.95
C ARG A 178 7.64 -1.60 15.06
N GLN A 179 7.17 -1.34 16.28
CA GLN A 179 7.43 -2.20 17.43
C GLN A 179 6.58 -3.47 17.44
N VAL A 180 5.51 -3.52 16.64
CA VAL A 180 4.60 -4.67 16.61
C VAL A 180 5.22 -5.80 15.79
N PRO A 181 5.32 -7.04 16.29
CA PRO A 181 5.95 -8.16 15.57
C PRO A 181 5.02 -8.79 14.52
N ALA A 182 4.26 -7.97 13.78
CA ALA A 182 3.35 -8.44 12.74
C ALA A 182 4.10 -8.82 11.47
N ARG A 183 3.63 -9.89 10.80
CA ARG A 183 4.15 -10.30 9.47
C ARG A 183 3.94 -9.22 8.41
N VAL A 184 2.85 -8.47 8.52
CA VAL A 184 2.51 -7.35 7.65
C VAL A 184 2.12 -6.17 8.52
N ARG A 185 2.91 -5.09 8.42
CA ARG A 185 2.66 -3.78 9.00
C ARG A 185 2.17 -2.84 7.90
N PHE A 186 0.94 -2.37 7.97
CA PHE A 186 0.39 -1.51 6.92
C PHE A 186 -0.01 -0.13 7.41
N VAL A 187 0.09 0.86 6.54
CA VAL A 187 -0.30 2.24 6.82
C VAL A 187 -1.47 2.60 5.92
N SER A 188 -2.59 3.00 6.52
CA SER A 188 -3.74 3.53 5.80
C SER A 188 -3.74 5.06 5.92
N CYS A 189 -3.30 5.72 4.86
CA CYS A 189 -3.32 7.16 4.68
C CYS A 189 -4.76 7.62 4.35
N GLU A 190 -5.68 7.48 5.31
CA GLU A 190 -7.12 7.67 5.11
C GLU A 190 -7.89 8.25 6.31
N PRO A 191 -8.69 9.31 6.09
CA PRO A 191 -8.63 10.18 4.90
C PRO A 191 -7.27 10.90 4.86
N LEU A 192 -6.65 11.01 3.68
CA LEU A 192 -5.43 11.81 3.54
C LEU A 192 -5.79 13.30 3.51
N LEU A 193 -5.45 13.99 4.59
CA LEU A 193 -5.77 15.40 4.87
C LEU A 193 -4.55 16.34 4.75
N GLY A 194 -3.35 15.78 4.61
CA GLY A 194 -2.12 16.54 4.39
C GLY A 194 -1.03 15.71 3.72
N PRO A 195 0.10 16.34 3.33
CA PRO A 195 1.24 15.61 2.80
C PRO A 195 1.86 14.69 3.86
N VAL A 196 2.47 13.59 3.41
CA VAL A 196 3.20 12.64 4.25
C VAL A 196 4.50 12.25 3.53
N ASN A 197 5.60 12.38 4.24
CA ASN A 197 6.91 11.85 3.96
C ASN A 197 7.14 10.64 4.88
N LEU A 198 7.17 9.44 4.28
CA LEU A 198 7.33 8.15 4.95
C LEU A 198 8.75 7.96 5.50
N HIS A 199 9.76 8.57 4.86
CA HIS A 199 11.13 8.54 5.37
C HIS A 199 11.24 9.37 6.67
N GLU A 200 10.71 10.60 6.68
CA GLU A 200 10.67 11.43 7.90
C GLU A 200 9.86 10.81 9.03
N ALA A 201 8.80 10.07 8.70
CA ALA A 201 8.01 9.33 9.67
C ALA A 201 8.68 8.03 10.16
N GLY A 202 9.87 7.71 9.65
CA GLY A 202 10.64 6.52 10.00
C GLY A 202 10.05 5.21 9.47
N ALA A 203 9.23 5.25 8.42
CA ALA A 203 8.68 4.06 7.77
C ALA A 203 9.65 3.43 6.76
N ILE A 204 10.59 4.23 6.26
CA ILE A 204 11.64 3.87 5.32
C ILE A 204 12.96 4.29 5.97
N GLU A 205 13.93 3.38 6.05
CA GLU A 205 15.30 3.71 6.49
C GLU A 205 16.27 3.56 5.31
N ASP A 206 17.05 4.59 5.05
CA ASP A 206 18.18 4.51 4.11
C ASP A 206 19.29 3.66 4.74
N VAL A 207 19.51 2.43 4.26
CA VAL A 207 20.60 1.56 4.77
C VAL A 207 21.69 1.33 3.75
N GLY A 208 22.26 2.42 3.21
CA GLY A 208 23.43 2.33 2.34
C GLY A 208 23.70 3.63 1.58
N PRO A 209 24.79 3.69 0.79
CA PRO A 209 25.07 4.84 -0.08
C PRO A 209 24.10 4.92 -1.27
N THR A 210 23.27 3.89 -1.48
CA THR A 210 22.30 3.84 -2.58
C THR A 210 20.89 3.51 -2.06
N TRP A 211 19.87 4.04 -2.75
CA TRP A 211 18.46 3.83 -2.40
C TRP A 211 18.00 2.37 -2.53
N ALA A 212 18.78 1.53 -3.23
CA ALA A 212 18.52 0.10 -3.40
C ALA A 212 18.66 -0.70 -2.11
N ASP A 213 19.33 -0.13 -1.10
CA ASP A 213 19.51 -0.79 0.18
C ASP A 213 18.34 -0.51 1.15
N ALA A 214 17.48 0.49 0.91
CA ALA A 214 16.49 0.96 1.89
C ALA A 214 15.70 -0.18 2.58
N ASN A 215 15.78 -0.22 3.90
CA ASN A 215 15.01 -1.17 4.71
C ASN A 215 13.62 -0.58 4.93
N SER A 216 12.63 -1.16 4.27
CA SER A 216 11.25 -0.83 4.57
C SER A 216 10.85 -1.41 5.92
N LEU A 217 10.32 -0.55 6.80
CA LEU A 217 9.83 -0.94 8.12
C LEU A 217 8.31 -1.08 8.17
N ILE A 218 7.67 -0.90 7.02
CA ILE A 218 6.27 -1.20 6.76
C ILE A 218 6.15 -2.02 5.47
N ASP A 219 5.07 -2.77 5.34
CA ASP A 219 4.89 -3.75 4.27
C ASP A 219 3.85 -3.33 3.24
N TRP A 220 3.06 -2.29 3.51
CA TRP A 220 1.98 -1.86 2.62
C TRP A 220 1.48 -0.44 2.95
N VAL A 221 1.20 0.36 1.91
CA VAL A 221 0.57 1.67 2.04
C VAL A 221 -0.73 1.73 1.25
N ILE A 222 -1.79 2.15 1.92
CA ILE A 222 -3.12 2.35 1.33
C ILE A 222 -3.45 3.84 1.37
N VAL A 223 -3.84 4.44 0.25
CA VAL A 223 -4.17 5.87 0.15
C VAL A 223 -5.60 6.08 -0.29
N GLY A 224 -6.32 6.97 0.40
CA GLY A 224 -7.68 7.31 0.04
C GLY A 224 -8.17 8.66 0.57
N GLY A 225 -9.01 9.32 -0.21
CA GLY A 225 -9.67 10.57 0.17
C GLY A 225 -10.95 10.37 0.98
N GLU A 226 -11.39 11.45 1.64
CA GLU A 226 -12.58 11.46 2.47
C GLU A 226 -13.87 11.33 1.64
N SER A 227 -14.87 10.61 2.16
CA SER A 227 -16.15 10.39 1.48
C SER A 227 -17.31 10.96 2.29
N GLY A 228 -18.39 11.35 1.61
CA GLY A 228 -19.61 11.89 2.23
C GLY A 228 -19.88 13.33 1.81
N SER A 229 -21.04 13.86 2.21
CA SER A 229 -21.47 15.22 1.84
C SER A 229 -20.63 16.35 2.43
N GLN A 230 -19.84 16.04 3.47
CA GLN A 230 -18.94 16.96 4.15
C GLN A 230 -17.47 16.55 3.95
N ALA A 231 -17.18 15.78 2.90
CA ALA A 231 -15.84 15.32 2.61
C ALA A 231 -14.89 16.50 2.35
N ARG A 232 -13.68 16.41 2.88
CA ARG A 232 -12.57 17.30 2.53
C ARG A 232 -11.79 16.75 1.32
N PRO A 233 -11.35 17.62 0.40
CA PRO A 233 -10.54 17.20 -0.75
C PRO A 233 -9.13 16.75 -0.32
N MET A 234 -8.64 15.68 -0.96
CA MET A 234 -7.25 15.23 -0.89
C MET A 234 -6.48 15.84 -2.08
N HIS A 235 -5.37 16.54 -1.83
CA HIS A 235 -4.59 17.13 -2.92
C HIS A 235 -3.92 16.02 -3.78
N PRO A 236 -4.01 16.08 -5.13
CA PRO A 236 -3.45 15.04 -6.01
C PRO A 236 -1.96 14.76 -5.80
N HIS A 237 -1.16 15.80 -5.53
CA HIS A 237 0.27 15.61 -5.29
C HIS A 237 0.57 14.81 -4.02
N TRP A 238 -0.30 14.80 -3.00
CA TRP A 238 -0.05 13.99 -1.80
C TRP A 238 -0.15 12.50 -2.13
N ALA A 239 -1.16 12.09 -2.90
CA ALA A 239 -1.31 10.71 -3.36
C ALA A 239 -0.17 10.29 -4.31
N ARG A 240 0.22 11.16 -5.25
CA ARG A 240 1.36 10.91 -6.17
C ARG A 240 2.68 10.81 -5.42
N SER A 241 2.93 11.70 -4.47
CA SER A 241 4.15 11.66 -3.65
C SER A 241 4.25 10.37 -2.85
N LEU A 242 3.15 9.93 -2.21
CA LEU A 242 3.14 8.65 -1.50
C LEU A 242 3.37 7.46 -2.43
N ARG A 243 2.75 7.46 -3.61
CA ARG A 243 3.01 6.45 -4.64
C ARG A 243 4.49 6.41 -5.00
N ASP A 244 5.10 7.56 -5.31
CA ASP A 244 6.50 7.64 -5.74
C ASP A 244 7.45 7.20 -4.62
N GLN A 245 7.17 7.57 -3.37
CA GLN A 245 7.90 7.08 -2.19
C GLN A 245 7.80 5.56 -2.05
N CYS A 246 6.60 4.99 -2.18
CA CYS A 246 6.39 3.55 -2.10
C CYS A 246 7.07 2.79 -3.24
N VAL A 247 6.96 3.26 -4.48
CA VAL A 247 7.66 2.68 -5.63
C VAL A 247 9.16 2.67 -5.39
N ARG A 248 9.71 3.80 -4.93
CA ARG A 248 11.16 3.94 -4.69
C ARG A 248 11.67 3.05 -3.55
N ALA A 249 10.85 2.83 -2.53
CA ALA A 249 11.17 1.96 -1.39
C ALA A 249 10.70 0.50 -1.57
N ASN A 250 10.21 0.12 -2.75
CA ASN A 250 9.63 -1.19 -3.02
C ASN A 250 8.54 -1.61 -2.02
N ILE A 251 7.72 -0.65 -1.58
CA ILE A 251 6.56 -0.88 -0.73
C ILE A 251 5.32 -1.03 -1.63
N PRO A 252 4.54 -2.11 -1.50
CA PRO A 252 3.25 -2.24 -2.15
C PRO A 252 2.38 -0.99 -1.90
N PHE A 253 1.85 -0.40 -2.98
CA PHE A 253 1.02 0.79 -2.94
C PHE A 253 -0.40 0.51 -3.46
N PHE A 254 -1.40 0.78 -2.63
CA PHE A 254 -2.80 0.63 -2.96
C PHE A 254 -3.50 1.99 -2.96
N PHE A 255 -3.93 2.45 -4.13
CA PHE A 255 -4.81 3.62 -4.21
C PHE A 255 -6.27 3.18 -4.11
N LYS A 256 -6.88 3.46 -2.96
CA LYS A 256 -8.28 3.13 -2.73
C LYS A 256 -9.18 3.99 -3.58
N GLN A 257 -9.13 5.32 -3.46
CA GLN A 257 -9.99 6.24 -4.22
C GLN A 257 -9.70 7.69 -3.86
N TRP A 258 -10.26 8.60 -4.64
CA TRP A 258 -10.21 10.04 -4.34
C TRP A 258 -11.18 10.52 -3.25
N GLY A 259 -12.14 9.70 -2.84
CA GLY A 259 -13.20 10.14 -1.92
C GLY A 259 -14.36 10.78 -2.67
N SER A 260 -14.95 11.88 -2.17
CA SER A 260 -16.06 12.59 -2.88
C SER A 260 -15.60 13.73 -3.80
N TRP A 261 -14.29 13.89 -3.93
CA TRP A 261 -13.64 14.88 -4.79
C TRP A 261 -12.78 14.18 -5.84
N ALA A 262 -12.54 14.78 -7.01
CA ALA A 262 -11.59 14.27 -8.01
C ALA A 262 -10.88 15.40 -8.76
N PRO A 263 -9.67 15.18 -9.29
CA PRO A 263 -9.01 16.15 -10.18
C PRO A 263 -9.77 16.35 -11.51
N ASP A 264 -9.55 17.50 -12.17
CA ASP A 264 -10.27 18.02 -13.35
C ASP A 264 -10.52 16.98 -14.47
N CYS A 265 -9.55 16.11 -14.72
CA CYS A 265 -9.61 15.11 -15.79
C CYS A 265 -10.62 13.96 -15.56
N LEU A 266 -11.31 13.90 -14.43
CA LEU A 266 -12.25 12.82 -14.09
C LEU A 266 -13.72 13.28 -13.93
N CYS A 267 -13.99 14.58 -14.06
CA CYS A 267 -15.31 15.14 -13.78
C CYS A 267 -16.09 15.45 -15.07
N ALA A 268 -17.00 14.56 -15.48
CA ALA A 268 -17.91 14.82 -16.61
C ALA A 268 -19.01 15.87 -16.32
N THR A 269 -18.95 16.61 -15.20
CA THR A 269 -20.03 17.50 -14.76
C THR A 269 -19.74 18.98 -15.00
N LYS A 270 -20.68 19.67 -15.65
CA LYS A 270 -20.63 21.10 -16.03
C LYS A 270 -20.99 22.08 -14.89
N ARG A 271 -20.59 21.84 -13.63
CA ARG A 271 -20.89 22.77 -12.51
C ARG A 271 -19.61 23.18 -11.76
N PRO A 272 -19.32 24.49 -11.61
CA PRO A 272 -18.15 24.99 -10.88
C PRO A 272 -18.39 25.00 -9.35
N CYS A 273 -17.43 25.21 -8.46
CA CYS A 273 -16.09 24.66 -8.20
C CYS A 273 -15.71 25.23 -6.82
N ALA A 274 -15.23 24.43 -5.86
CA ALA A 274 -14.53 24.99 -4.72
C ALA A 274 -13.05 25.13 -5.13
N THR A 275 -12.57 26.36 -5.29
CA THR A 275 -11.13 26.61 -5.41
C THR A 275 -10.52 26.23 -4.08
N MET A 276 -9.64 25.24 -4.04
CA MET A 276 -8.71 25.15 -2.92
C MET A 276 -7.78 26.35 -3.02
N GLU A 277 -7.99 27.37 -2.18
CA GLU A 277 -6.96 28.35 -1.91
C GLU A 277 -5.76 27.61 -1.28
N ARG A 278 -4.78 27.33 -2.13
CA ARG A 278 -3.36 27.06 -1.83
C ARG A 278 -3.02 26.67 -0.37
N PRO A 279 -2.62 25.43 -0.09
CA PRO A 279 -1.52 25.17 0.81
C PRO A 279 -0.22 25.11 -0.01
N GLN A 280 0.78 25.93 0.31
CA GLN A 280 2.09 25.94 -0.37
C GLN A 280 2.89 24.63 -0.18
N PRO A 281 4.00 24.39 -0.93
CA PRO A 281 4.25 24.65 -2.35
C PRO A 281 4.15 23.35 -3.18
N GLY A 282 3.51 23.41 -4.36
CA GLY A 282 3.40 22.24 -5.26
C GLY A 282 2.48 22.36 -6.49
N GLY A 283 2.09 23.57 -6.91
CA GLY A 283 1.22 23.78 -8.08
C GLY A 283 -0.28 23.59 -7.83
N ALA A 284 -1.12 24.02 -8.78
CA ALA A 284 -2.57 24.01 -8.65
C ALA A 284 -3.16 22.59 -8.88
N GLY A 285 -3.61 21.94 -7.80
CA GLY A 285 -4.50 20.78 -7.88
C GLY A 285 -5.96 21.21 -7.72
N VAL A 286 -6.65 21.55 -8.81
CA VAL A 286 -8.09 21.82 -8.76
C VAL A 286 -8.85 20.51 -8.53
N MET A 287 -9.68 20.47 -7.49
CA MET A 287 -10.50 19.32 -7.12
C MET A 287 -11.99 19.65 -7.29
N PHE A 288 -12.75 18.69 -7.80
CA PHE A 288 -14.16 18.82 -8.15
C PHE A 288 -14.99 17.87 -7.29
N HIS A 289 -16.01 18.40 -6.60
CA HIS A 289 -16.91 17.57 -5.80
C HIS A 289 -17.91 16.84 -6.72
N CYS A 290 -17.60 15.61 -7.11
CA CYS A 290 -18.43 14.77 -7.98
C CYS A 290 -19.06 13.57 -7.26
N GLY A 291 -18.76 13.38 -5.97
CA GLY A 291 -19.22 12.24 -5.17
C GLY A 291 -18.42 10.96 -5.41
N LYS A 292 -18.48 10.04 -4.44
CA LYS A 292 -17.64 8.83 -4.37
C LYS A 292 -17.60 8.00 -5.66
N LYS A 293 -18.78 7.72 -6.22
CA LYS A 293 -18.90 6.84 -7.39
C LYS A 293 -18.25 7.44 -8.64
N ALA A 294 -18.40 8.75 -8.85
CA ALA A 294 -17.84 9.43 -10.01
C ALA A 294 -16.33 9.68 -9.85
N ALA A 295 -15.88 9.96 -8.62
CA ALA A 295 -14.48 10.26 -8.35
C ALA A 295 -13.56 9.07 -8.63
N GLY A 296 -14.03 7.85 -8.32
CA GLY A 296 -13.37 6.62 -8.73
C GLY A 296 -12.01 6.35 -8.07
N ARG A 297 -11.29 5.38 -8.66
CA ARG A 297 -10.06 4.78 -8.11
C ARG A 297 -8.85 4.90 -9.05
N MET A 298 -8.95 5.72 -10.09
CA MET A 298 -7.86 5.89 -11.05
C MET A 298 -6.91 6.98 -10.56
N LEU A 299 -5.63 6.64 -10.40
CA LEU A 299 -4.56 7.60 -10.14
C LEU A 299 -3.65 7.65 -11.37
N ASP A 300 -3.64 8.80 -12.04
CA ASP A 300 -2.93 9.01 -13.31
C ASP A 300 -3.28 7.95 -14.37
N SER A 301 -4.60 7.75 -14.59
CA SER A 301 -5.16 6.83 -15.59
C SER A 301 -4.82 5.35 -15.38
N GLN A 302 -4.39 4.96 -14.19
CA GLN A 302 -4.10 3.58 -13.83
C GLN A 302 -4.71 3.19 -12.47
N LEU A 303 -5.01 1.89 -12.31
CA LEU A 303 -5.33 1.28 -11.02
C LEU A 303 -4.04 0.91 -10.27
N TRP A 304 -4.02 1.23 -8.99
CA TRP A 304 -2.94 0.86 -8.07
C TRP A 304 -3.53 -0.05 -7.00
N ASP A 305 -3.39 -1.36 -7.22
CA ASP A 305 -3.99 -2.40 -6.39
C ASP A 305 -2.92 -3.33 -5.77
N ASP A 306 -1.69 -2.84 -5.61
CA ASP A 306 -0.58 -3.68 -5.13
C ASP A 306 -0.85 -4.16 -3.69
N LEU A 307 -0.49 -5.42 -3.43
CA LEU A 307 -0.69 -6.09 -2.15
C LEU A 307 0.66 -6.59 -1.60
N PRO A 308 0.80 -6.71 -0.27
CA PRO A 308 1.94 -7.40 0.31
C PRO A 308 1.82 -8.89 -0.02
N LEU A 309 2.62 -9.36 -0.98
CA LEU A 309 2.82 -10.78 -1.19
C LEU A 309 3.74 -11.23 -0.06
N GLY A 310 3.26 -12.12 0.81
CA GLY A 310 4.05 -12.59 1.94
C GLY A 310 5.40 -13.11 1.48
N GLY A 311 6.47 -12.42 1.86
CA GLY A 311 7.85 -12.73 1.48
C GLY A 311 8.42 -11.77 0.44
N GLY A 312 8.75 -10.53 0.84
CA GLY A 312 9.80 -9.68 0.23
C GLY A 312 9.75 -9.36 -1.27
N VAL A 313 8.71 -9.76 -2.00
CA VAL A 313 8.64 -9.63 -3.46
C VAL A 313 7.27 -9.03 -3.81
N SER A 314 7.25 -7.72 -4.07
CA SER A 314 6.10 -7.04 -4.70
C SER A 314 5.75 -7.71 -6.04
N PRO A 315 4.47 -7.74 -6.48
CA PRO A 315 4.07 -8.22 -7.81
C PRO A 315 4.79 -7.52 -8.97
N ARG A 316 5.43 -6.37 -8.72
CA ARG A 316 6.29 -5.67 -9.71
C ARG A 316 7.61 -6.37 -10.01
N ARG A 317 8.00 -7.38 -9.23
CA ARG A 317 9.12 -8.27 -9.56
C ARG A 317 8.61 -9.45 -10.41
N ALA A 318 8.01 -9.14 -11.55
CA ALA A 318 8.02 -10.10 -12.66
C ALA A 318 9.43 -10.05 -13.26
N LEU A 319 10.15 -11.17 -13.26
CA LEU A 319 11.38 -11.31 -14.05
C LEU A 319 10.99 -11.10 -15.52
N MET A 320 11.47 -10.02 -16.15
CA MET A 320 11.36 -9.86 -17.60
C MET A 320 12.47 -10.70 -18.25
N GLU A 321 12.11 -11.63 -19.13
CA GLU A 321 13.09 -12.36 -19.93
C GLU A 321 13.71 -11.41 -20.96
N LEU A 322 14.96 -11.01 -20.74
CA LEU A 322 15.70 -10.16 -21.67
C LEU A 322 16.10 -10.99 -22.90
N ARG A 323 15.92 -10.44 -24.10
CA ARG A 323 16.27 -11.08 -25.37
C ARG A 323 17.48 -10.41 -25.98
N GLU A 324 18.42 -11.23 -26.47
CA GLU A 324 19.62 -10.76 -27.17
C GLU A 324 19.26 -9.77 -28.28
N GLY A 325 19.90 -8.61 -28.28
CA GLY A 325 19.73 -7.56 -29.27
C GLY A 325 18.48 -6.70 -29.12
N GLN A 326 17.59 -6.96 -28.15
CA GLN A 326 16.38 -6.18 -27.90
C GLN A 326 16.70 -4.86 -27.17
N TRP A 327 15.96 -3.80 -27.53
CA TRP A 327 16.05 -2.48 -26.90
C TRP A 327 15.01 -2.34 -25.78
N TYR A 328 15.40 -1.62 -24.74
CA TYR A 328 14.59 -1.33 -23.57
C TYR A 328 14.72 0.14 -23.18
N GLN A 329 13.65 0.74 -22.67
CA GLN A 329 13.64 2.12 -22.21
C GLN A 329 13.66 2.19 -20.68
N LEU A 330 14.59 2.95 -20.13
CA LEU A 330 14.75 3.22 -18.70
C LEU A 330 13.72 4.26 -18.21
N PRO A 331 13.45 4.38 -16.89
CA PRO A 331 12.51 5.37 -16.35
C PRO A 331 13.02 6.80 -16.56
N SER A 332 14.33 6.97 -16.70
CA SER A 332 15.02 8.20 -17.11
C SER A 332 14.81 8.58 -18.59
N ARG A 333 14.09 7.76 -19.37
CA ARG A 333 13.90 7.86 -20.83
C ARG A 333 15.14 7.61 -21.67
N GLN A 334 16.20 7.07 -21.07
CA GLN A 334 17.36 6.56 -21.79
C GLN A 334 17.07 5.17 -22.39
N TRP A 335 17.76 4.84 -23.48
CA TRP A 335 17.60 3.58 -24.21
C TRP A 335 18.81 2.67 -24.01
N VAL A 336 18.58 1.40 -23.74
CA VAL A 336 19.62 0.38 -23.55
C VAL A 336 19.33 -0.86 -24.40
N ARG A 337 20.37 -1.56 -24.83
CA ARG A 337 20.27 -2.79 -25.64
C ARG A 337 20.88 -3.96 -24.90
N ALA A 338 20.15 -5.08 -24.81
CA ALA A 338 20.71 -6.31 -24.24
C ALA A 338 21.69 -6.95 -25.23
N SER A 339 22.89 -7.31 -24.75
CA SER A 339 23.90 -8.06 -25.51
C SER A 339 24.58 -9.10 -24.63
N CYS A 340 24.92 -10.26 -25.20
CA CYS A 340 25.57 -11.37 -24.55
C CYS A 340 27.07 -11.35 -24.90
N VAL A 341 27.94 -11.40 -23.90
CA VAL A 341 29.40 -11.45 -24.08
C VAL A 341 30.00 -12.69 -23.43
N ASP A 342 31.06 -13.22 -24.04
CA ASP A 342 31.85 -14.31 -23.47
C ASP A 342 32.72 -13.79 -22.32
N ALA A 343 32.61 -14.39 -21.13
CA ALA A 343 33.44 -14.03 -19.97
C ALA A 343 34.94 -14.27 -20.23
N PRO A 344 35.83 -13.38 -19.76
CA PRO A 344 37.25 -13.69 -19.64
C PRO A 344 37.46 -14.91 -18.74
N ALA A 345 38.37 -15.81 -19.14
CA ALA A 345 38.56 -17.16 -18.59
C ALA A 345 39.17 -17.25 -17.18
N THR A 346 38.74 -16.42 -16.23
CA THR A 346 39.12 -16.55 -14.81
C THR A 346 37.88 -16.80 -13.96
N ASN A 347 37.75 -18.05 -13.54
CA ASN A 347 36.76 -18.67 -12.65
C ASN A 347 35.33 -18.92 -13.19
N SER A 348 35.18 -20.14 -13.72
CA SER A 348 34.02 -21.04 -13.52
C SER A 348 32.61 -20.45 -13.63
N PHE A 349 32.31 -19.76 -14.72
CA PHE A 349 30.92 -19.43 -15.10
C PHE A 349 30.67 -19.73 -16.58
N ARG A 350 29.54 -20.39 -16.87
CA ARG A 350 28.94 -20.51 -18.20
C ARG A 350 27.47 -20.12 -18.07
N GLY A 351 27.13 -18.90 -18.48
CA GLY A 351 25.78 -18.35 -18.46
C GLY A 351 25.73 -16.99 -19.16
N PRO A 352 24.56 -16.51 -19.61
CA PRO A 352 24.43 -15.24 -20.30
C PRO A 352 24.83 -14.08 -19.38
N ILE A 353 25.65 -13.16 -19.92
CA ILE A 353 26.14 -11.98 -19.23
C ILE A 353 25.43 -10.77 -19.81
N LEU A 354 24.89 -9.90 -18.96
CA LEU A 354 24.33 -8.62 -19.38
C LEU A 354 25.42 -7.54 -19.31
N GLU A 355 25.81 -7.00 -20.47
CA GLU A 355 26.50 -5.71 -20.55
C GLU A 355 25.50 -4.61 -20.91
N VAL A 356 25.27 -3.68 -19.99
CA VAL A 356 24.46 -2.48 -20.25
C VAL A 356 25.38 -1.38 -20.76
N TYR A 357 25.26 -0.97 -22.03
CA TYR A 357 25.93 0.23 -22.52
C TYR A 357 25.00 1.44 -22.36
N GLY A 358 25.29 2.30 -21.38
CA GLY A 358 24.73 3.65 -21.31
C GLY A 358 25.61 4.63 -22.10
N VAL A 359 25.01 5.45 -22.95
CA VAL A 359 25.69 6.63 -23.54
C VAL A 359 25.28 7.84 -22.73
N ASP A 360 26.21 8.40 -21.97
CA ASP A 360 26.03 9.69 -21.30
C ASP A 360 26.50 10.81 -22.23
N VAL A 361 25.58 11.72 -22.60
CA VAL A 361 25.91 12.90 -23.40
C VAL A 361 26.17 14.05 -22.44
N THR A 362 27.39 14.12 -21.91
CA THR A 362 27.86 15.25 -21.10
C THR A 362 28.77 16.15 -21.93
N GLY A 363 28.16 17.14 -22.60
CA GLY A 363 28.89 18.25 -23.22
C GLY A 363 29.58 17.95 -24.56
N SER A 364 30.10 19.02 -25.17
CA SER A 364 30.40 19.14 -26.61
C SER A 364 31.50 18.26 -27.19
N ASP A 365 32.26 17.49 -26.39
CA ASP A 365 33.53 16.93 -26.86
C ASP A 365 33.84 15.48 -26.41
N GLY A 366 32.83 14.59 -26.31
CA GLY A 366 33.11 13.15 -26.28
C GLY A 366 32.02 12.25 -25.71
N TYR A 367 31.93 11.03 -26.25
CA TYR A 367 31.08 9.95 -25.74
C TYR A 367 31.73 9.31 -24.49
N LYS A 368 30.97 9.16 -23.39
CA LYS A 368 31.34 8.26 -22.30
C LYS A 368 30.45 7.00 -22.36
N ALA A 369 31.09 5.85 -22.56
CA ALA A 369 30.45 4.55 -22.39
C ALA A 369 30.43 4.18 -20.89
N ILE A 370 29.25 3.89 -20.36
CA ILE A 370 29.06 3.43 -18.97
C ILE A 370 28.55 1.99 -19.06
N GLY A 371 29.32 1.04 -18.53
CA GLY A 371 29.01 -0.40 -18.53
C GLY A 371 28.47 -0.86 -17.17
N ALA A 372 27.43 -1.71 -17.14
CA ALA A 372 27.05 -2.46 -15.94
C ALA A 372 27.03 -3.98 -16.22
N LEU A 373 27.51 -4.76 -15.24
CA LEU A 373 27.62 -6.23 -15.27
C LEU A 373 26.66 -6.85 -14.26
N TYR A 374 25.73 -7.70 -14.74
CA TYR A 374 24.84 -8.48 -13.87
C TYR A 374 25.04 -9.98 -14.13
N ILE A 375 25.25 -10.75 -13.06
CA ILE A 375 25.41 -12.21 -13.11
C ILE A 375 24.26 -12.85 -12.32
N TYR A 376 23.35 -13.52 -13.02
CA TYR A 376 22.26 -14.30 -12.43
C TYR A 376 22.53 -15.79 -12.59
N HIS A 377 22.38 -16.54 -11.50
CA HIS A 377 22.41 -18.01 -11.50
C HIS A 377 21.17 -18.54 -10.75
N ASP A 378 20.35 -19.35 -11.43
CA ASP A 378 19.14 -19.98 -10.87
C ASP A 378 18.19 -18.98 -10.17
N GLY A 379 17.93 -17.85 -10.83
CA GLY A 379 17.05 -16.80 -10.29
C GLY A 379 17.63 -16.03 -9.10
N THR A 380 18.90 -16.27 -8.75
CA THR A 380 19.60 -15.66 -7.62
C THR A 380 20.77 -14.81 -8.13
N LEU A 381 20.89 -13.57 -7.65
CA LEU A 381 22.02 -12.70 -7.97
C LEU A 381 23.26 -13.21 -7.23
N THR A 382 24.31 -13.61 -7.94
CA THR A 382 25.48 -14.29 -7.33
C THR A 382 26.76 -13.46 -7.31
N ALA A 383 26.89 -12.38 -8.09
CA ALA A 383 28.03 -11.46 -8.01
C ALA A 383 27.71 -10.06 -8.55
N THR A 384 28.34 -9.04 -7.97
CA THR A 384 28.43 -7.67 -8.51
C THR A 384 29.91 -7.26 -8.59
N GLY A 385 30.32 -6.66 -9.71
CA GLY A 385 31.65 -6.09 -9.89
C GLY A 385 31.52 -4.59 -10.18
N THR A 386 32.33 -3.75 -9.54
CA THR A 386 32.17 -2.29 -9.55
C THR A 386 33.09 -1.60 -10.54
N TYR A 387 32.50 -0.88 -11.49
CA TYR A 387 32.94 0.47 -11.88
C TYR A 387 31.68 1.36 -11.85
N THR A 388 31.81 2.53 -11.24
CA THR A 388 30.79 3.55 -10.89
C THR A 388 29.82 3.94 -12.02
N TRP A 389 28.49 4.12 -11.88
CA TRP A 389 27.51 4.08 -10.77
C TRP A 389 26.11 3.68 -11.32
N GLU A 390 25.19 3.32 -10.41
CA GLU A 390 23.74 3.00 -10.53
C GLU A 390 23.38 1.57 -10.97
N THR A 391 22.93 0.80 -9.97
CA THR A 391 22.36 -0.54 -10.11
C THR A 391 20.88 -0.41 -10.48
N TRP A 392 20.48 -0.93 -11.65
CA TRP A 392 19.11 -0.93 -12.16
C TRP A 392 18.56 -2.35 -12.18
N THR A 393 17.31 -2.54 -11.78
CA THR A 393 16.68 -3.86 -11.79
C THR A 393 15.87 -4.06 -13.07
N VAL A 394 15.60 -5.32 -13.43
CA VAL A 394 14.82 -5.69 -14.63
C VAL A 394 13.43 -5.02 -14.68
N ALA A 395 12.88 -4.63 -13.52
CA ALA A 395 11.59 -3.94 -13.41
C ALA A 395 11.64 -2.44 -13.78
N ASP A 396 12.83 -1.87 -13.98
CA ASP A 396 13.03 -0.48 -14.41
C ASP A 396 13.02 -0.33 -15.94
N LEU A 397 12.86 -1.42 -16.68
CA LEU A 397 12.91 -1.46 -18.14
C LEU A 397 11.51 -1.64 -18.73
N CYS A 398 11.13 -0.80 -19.70
CA CYS A 398 9.96 -1.04 -20.55
C CYS A 398 10.40 -1.64 -21.89
N GLU A 399 9.68 -2.68 -22.37
CA GLU A 399 9.82 -3.17 -23.74
C GLU A 399 9.44 -2.06 -24.71
N ALA A 400 10.32 -1.79 -25.66
CA ALA A 400 10.05 -0.84 -26.71
C ALA A 400 10.54 -1.36 -28.04
N THR A 401 9.88 -0.94 -29.12
CA THR A 401 10.16 -1.46 -30.45
C THR A 401 11.47 -0.88 -30.99
N PRO A 402 12.22 -1.65 -31.82
CA PRO A 402 13.41 -1.12 -32.50
C PRO A 402 13.15 0.19 -33.24
N ASP A 403 11.94 0.35 -33.81
CA ASP A 403 11.52 1.53 -34.56
C ASP A 403 11.38 2.79 -33.67
N GLU A 404 10.90 2.64 -32.42
CA GLU A 404 10.78 3.73 -31.45
C GLU A 404 12.15 4.22 -30.95
N ALA A 405 13.08 3.29 -30.73
CA ALA A 405 14.47 3.58 -30.34
C ALA A 405 15.25 4.24 -31.49
N GLU A 406 15.05 3.77 -32.73
CA GLU A 406 15.69 4.30 -33.93
C GLU A 406 15.20 5.73 -34.25
N ALA A 407 13.89 6.00 -34.14
CA ALA A 407 13.31 7.31 -34.38
C ALA A 407 13.86 8.40 -33.44
N GLN A 408 14.18 8.04 -32.18
CA GLN A 408 14.76 8.97 -31.20
C GLN A 408 16.27 9.12 -31.39
N THR A 409 16.97 8.05 -31.79
CA THR A 409 18.39 8.11 -32.15
C THR A 409 18.63 9.02 -33.36
N ARG A 410 17.80 8.94 -34.41
CA ARG A 410 17.86 9.85 -35.57
C ARG A 410 17.58 11.31 -35.20
N ARG A 411 16.68 11.58 -34.25
CA ARG A 411 16.38 12.94 -33.75
C ARG A 411 17.53 13.56 -32.95
N VAL A 412 18.30 12.76 -32.21
CA VAL A 412 19.40 13.24 -31.36
C VAL A 412 20.70 13.39 -32.14
N VAL A 413 20.92 12.55 -33.16
CA VAL A 413 22.22 12.49 -33.87
C VAL A 413 22.24 13.34 -35.15
N GLY A 414 21.10 13.85 -35.64
CA GLY A 414 21.08 14.75 -36.81
C GLY A 414 21.71 14.14 -38.07
N LEU A 415 21.75 12.81 -38.17
CA LEU A 415 22.17 12.07 -39.35
C LEU A 415 20.92 11.61 -40.13
N PRO A 416 20.96 11.63 -41.48
CA PRO A 416 19.85 11.20 -42.32
C PRO A 416 19.44 9.74 -42.07
#